data_AF-A0ABD4SCH2-F1
#
_entry.id   AF-A0ABD4SCH2-F1
#
_cell.length_a   1.000
_cell.length_b   1.000
_cell.length_c   1.000
_cell.angle_alpha   90.00
_cell.angle_beta   90.00
_cell.angle_gamma   90.00
#
_symmetry.space_group_name_H-M   'P 1'
#
loop_
_entity.id
_entity.type
_entity.pdbx_description
1 polymer ?
#
loop_
_entity_poly.entity_id
_entity_poly.type
_entity_poly.pdbx_seq_one_letter_code
_entity_poly.pdbx_strand_id
1 'polypeptide(L)'
;MGPATSAVDKAYQVYNTSVKKRFEMQDYLMGHFEEALSQNWLKVYYQPIFNLYSKKICNFEAVSRWQEPGKPALKASRFIPVLERSGLVYQMDQRRADNLPTVPVSINLSPSDFNIDGFIDQVLGITQKYQIPHNMIQFDLLAQPVAVDQQRLKDAAANLRKQGFRICLDRYGGENNDLSTETLLEYNFDYLKVDVRSFNTNRQRAKIILASVINMSRLLKIVPVVKGVEDQAMLNFIRSLGIMLAQGRLLAKEMPEEELSQERDNFESVEERALFSGFNHINVLDPYLETRDRLDNNFENPRPNSIFIVQSQQAKLVYCNRAFRSWTGCAGMTKRSGNT
;
A
#
# COMPACT_ATOMS: atom_id res chain seq x y z
N MET A 1 26.52 30.50 -36.20
CA MET A 1 26.10 31.21 -34.98
C MET A 1 24.67 31.69 -35.17
N GLY A 2 23.82 31.47 -34.17
CA GLY A 2 22.38 31.79 -34.17
C GLY A 2 21.67 30.74 -33.31
N PRO A 3 21.31 31.05 -32.06
CA PRO A 3 21.11 30.04 -31.02
C PRO A 3 19.74 29.37 -31.12
N ALA A 4 19.74 28.06 -30.87
CA ALA A 4 18.54 27.31 -30.54
C ALA A 4 18.12 27.65 -29.12
N THR A 5 17.04 28.41 -28.96
CA THR A 5 16.42 28.66 -27.66
C THR A 5 15.55 27.45 -27.33
N SER A 6 16.04 26.61 -26.42
CA SER A 6 15.28 25.52 -25.80
C SER A 6 14.10 26.11 -25.02
N ALA A 7 12.87 25.91 -25.52
CA ALA A 7 11.67 26.21 -24.78
C ALA A 7 11.51 25.18 -23.65
N VAL A 8 11.79 25.63 -22.43
CA VAL A 8 11.44 24.90 -21.21
C VAL A 8 9.93 25.02 -21.05
N ASP A 9 9.21 23.93 -21.31
CA ASP A 9 7.78 23.80 -21.02
C ASP A 9 7.57 23.87 -19.49
N LYS A 10 7.40 25.10 -18.98
CA LYS A 10 6.96 25.30 -17.59
C LYS A 10 5.49 24.91 -17.52
N ALA A 11 5.21 23.78 -16.86
CA ALA A 11 3.86 23.40 -16.46
C ALA A 11 3.26 24.53 -15.60
N TYR A 12 2.35 25.32 -16.16
CA TYR A 12 1.59 26.31 -15.41
C TYR A 12 0.38 25.64 -14.78
N GLN A 13 0.20 25.78 -13.47
CA GLN A 13 -1.07 25.48 -12.81
C GLN A 13 -1.91 26.76 -12.74
N VAL A 14 -3.16 26.68 -13.22
CA VAL A 14 -4.10 27.79 -13.13
C VAL A 14 -4.49 27.97 -11.66
N TYR A 15 -4.17 29.14 -11.10
CA TYR A 15 -4.58 29.51 -9.74
C TYR A 15 -6.10 29.51 -9.65
N ASN A 16 -6.65 28.59 -8.86
CA ASN A 16 -8.07 28.50 -8.57
C ASN A 16 -8.32 28.49 -7.05
N THR A 17 -9.57 28.62 -6.66
CA THR A 17 -9.98 28.67 -5.24
C THR A 17 -9.52 27.44 -4.45
N SER A 18 -9.41 26.28 -5.12
CA SER A 18 -8.94 25.02 -4.52
C SER A 18 -7.44 25.06 -4.21
N VAL A 19 -6.64 25.64 -5.12
CA VAL A 19 -5.20 25.85 -4.94
C VAL A 19 -4.95 26.88 -3.83
N LYS A 20 -5.68 28.01 -3.83
CA LYS A 20 -5.62 29.02 -2.76
C LYS A 20 -5.88 28.40 -1.38
N LYS A 21 -6.98 27.65 -1.23
CA LYS A 21 -7.32 26.97 0.04
C LYS A 21 -6.28 25.95 0.48
N ARG A 22 -5.62 25.24 -0.45
CA ARG A 22 -4.52 24.32 -0.09
C ARG A 22 -3.30 25.08 0.43
N PHE A 23 -2.91 26.19 -0.21
CA PHE A 23 -1.80 27.02 0.25
C PHE A 23 -2.10 27.66 1.61
N GLU A 24 -3.27 28.25 1.79
CA GLU A 24 -3.70 28.82 3.08
C GLU A 24 -3.72 27.76 4.19
N MET A 25 -4.18 26.55 3.87
CA MET A 25 -4.17 25.42 4.81
C MET A 25 -2.74 24.98 5.14
N GLN A 26 -1.85 24.87 4.16
CA GLN A 26 -0.46 24.51 4.40
C GLN A 26 0.25 25.56 5.27
N ASP A 27 0.06 26.84 4.97
CA ASP A 27 0.64 27.94 5.73
C ASP A 27 0.13 27.95 7.18
N TYR A 28 -1.18 27.74 7.36
CA TYR A 28 -1.78 27.56 8.69
C TYR A 28 -1.15 26.40 9.47
N LEU A 29 -1.07 25.22 8.86
CA LEU A 29 -0.51 24.02 9.50
C LEU A 29 0.98 24.20 9.83
N MET A 30 1.74 24.91 9.00
CA MET A 30 3.15 25.23 9.29
C MET A 30 3.28 26.23 10.43
N GLY A 31 2.48 27.29 10.43
CA GLY A 31 2.53 28.33 11.47
C GLY A 31 2.09 27.86 12.86
N HIS A 32 1.22 26.84 12.94
CA HIS A 32 0.69 26.33 14.20
C HIS A 32 1.29 24.98 14.61
N PHE A 33 2.35 24.50 13.93
CA PHE A 33 2.86 23.15 14.12
C PHE A 33 3.38 22.91 15.54
N GLU A 34 4.16 23.85 16.08
CA GLU A 34 4.68 23.78 17.46
C GLU A 34 3.56 23.81 18.49
N GLU A 35 2.52 24.62 18.26
CA GLU A 35 1.33 24.65 19.10
C GLU A 35 0.63 23.29 19.07
N ALA A 36 0.40 22.71 17.88
CA ALA A 36 -0.25 21.41 17.75
C ALA A 36 0.54 20.27 18.39
N LEU A 37 1.86 20.35 18.41
CA LEU A 37 2.71 19.41 19.14
C LEU A 37 2.54 19.61 20.65
N SER A 38 2.67 20.83 21.17
CA SER A 38 2.56 21.12 22.61
C SER A 38 1.17 20.80 23.17
N GLN A 39 0.12 21.02 22.37
CA GLN A 39 -1.27 20.79 22.74
C GLN A 39 -1.75 19.36 22.42
N ASN A 40 -0.88 18.47 21.92
CA ASN A 40 -1.22 17.11 21.52
C ASN A 40 -2.37 17.00 20.50
N TRP A 41 -2.52 18.01 19.65
CA TRP A 41 -3.51 18.00 18.55
C TRP A 41 -3.11 17.06 17.42
N LEU A 42 -1.82 16.73 17.30
CA LEU A 42 -1.37 15.75 16.32
C LEU A 42 -1.57 14.32 16.85
N LYS A 43 -2.57 13.64 16.29
CA LYS A 43 -2.91 12.23 16.58
C LYS A 43 -2.53 11.33 15.41
N VAL A 44 -2.20 10.08 15.69
CA VAL A 44 -1.94 9.07 14.66
C VAL A 44 -3.09 8.07 14.63
N TYR A 45 -3.60 7.81 13.44
CA TYR A 45 -4.60 6.80 13.17
C TYR A 45 -4.00 5.72 12.28
N TYR A 46 -4.51 4.52 12.38
CA TYR A 46 -4.02 3.33 11.68
C TYR A 46 -5.12 2.79 10.80
N GLN A 47 -4.85 2.70 9.50
CA GLN A 47 -5.73 1.98 8.57
C GLN A 47 -5.22 0.55 8.40
N PRO A 48 -5.99 -0.48 8.77
CA PRO A 48 -5.55 -1.85 8.55
C PRO A 48 -5.43 -2.19 7.06
N ILE A 49 -4.38 -2.95 6.75
CA ILE A 49 -4.18 -3.63 5.48
C ILE A 49 -4.40 -5.12 5.75
N PHE A 50 -5.37 -5.69 5.05
CA PHE A 50 -5.73 -7.09 5.19
C PHE A 50 -5.08 -7.94 4.12
N ASN A 51 -4.68 -9.14 4.51
CA ASN A 51 -4.51 -10.24 3.58
C ASN A 51 -5.88 -10.89 3.36
N LEU A 52 -6.37 -10.82 2.13
CA LEU A 52 -7.71 -11.26 1.74
C LEU A 52 -7.92 -12.79 1.82
N TYR A 53 -6.84 -13.56 1.95
CA TYR A 53 -6.84 -15.02 2.01
C TYR A 53 -6.76 -15.55 3.43
N SER A 54 -5.81 -15.06 4.23
CA SER A 54 -5.79 -15.35 5.68
C SER A 54 -6.97 -14.69 6.40
N LYS A 55 -7.52 -13.62 5.80
CA LYS A 55 -8.55 -12.72 6.34
C LYS A 55 -8.09 -11.95 7.58
N LYS A 56 -6.78 -11.86 7.78
CA LYS A 56 -6.14 -11.21 8.92
C LYS A 56 -5.48 -9.91 8.50
N ILE A 57 -5.25 -9.04 9.49
CA ILE A 57 -4.47 -7.82 9.33
C ILE A 57 -3.00 -8.22 9.17
N CYS A 58 -2.37 -7.75 8.11
CA CYS A 58 -0.97 -8.07 7.80
C CYS A 58 -0.04 -6.85 7.88
N ASN A 59 -0.58 -5.63 7.90
CA ASN A 59 0.14 -4.35 7.99
C ASN A 59 -0.86 -3.24 8.39
N PHE A 60 -0.39 -2.08 8.84
CA PHE A 60 -1.21 -0.87 8.99
C PHE A 60 -0.60 0.31 8.24
N GLU A 61 -1.42 1.16 7.62
CA GLU A 61 -0.97 2.49 7.19
C GLU A 61 -1.19 3.50 8.32
N ALA A 62 -0.11 4.10 8.82
CA ALA A 62 -0.17 5.19 9.80
C ALA A 62 -0.45 6.51 9.09
N VAL A 63 -1.46 7.22 9.59
CA VAL A 63 -1.93 8.49 9.03
C VAL A 63 -2.09 9.51 10.14
N SER A 64 -1.40 10.65 10.02
CA SER A 64 -1.55 11.73 10.98
C SER A 64 -2.86 12.49 10.78
N ARG A 65 -3.46 12.88 11.90
CA ARG A 65 -4.64 13.71 12.01
C ARG A 65 -4.34 14.89 12.91
N TRP A 66 -4.54 16.09 12.40
CA TRP A 66 -4.55 17.31 13.19
C TRP A 66 -5.94 17.51 13.75
N GLN A 67 -6.08 17.44 15.07
CA GLN A 67 -7.32 17.52 15.81
C GLN A 67 -7.27 18.69 16.78
N GLU A 68 -7.64 19.86 16.26
CA GLU A 68 -7.83 21.05 17.08
C GLU A 68 -9.25 21.05 17.68
N PRO A 69 -9.41 21.32 18.99
CA PRO A 69 -10.72 21.38 19.62
C PRO A 69 -11.67 22.33 18.88
N GLY A 70 -12.89 21.87 18.60
CA GLY A 70 -13.91 22.67 17.90
C GLY A 70 -13.75 22.75 16.38
N LYS A 71 -12.74 22.10 15.78
CA LYS A 71 -12.56 22.02 14.31
C LYS A 71 -12.61 20.57 13.80
N PRO A 72 -12.99 20.34 12.53
CA PRO A 72 -12.88 19.02 11.91
C PRO A 72 -11.42 18.55 11.86
N ALA A 73 -11.21 17.25 12.05
CA ALA A 73 -9.88 16.65 11.94
C ALA A 73 -9.32 16.80 10.52
N LEU A 74 -8.09 17.30 10.40
CA LEU A 74 -7.40 17.49 9.12
C LEU A 74 -6.32 16.42 8.94
N LYS A 75 -6.06 15.99 7.70
CA LYS A 75 -4.92 15.09 7.43
C LYS A 75 -3.63 15.89 7.52
N ALA A 76 -2.68 15.44 8.36
CA ALA A 76 -1.33 15.98 8.39
C ALA A 76 -0.38 14.97 7.72
N SER A 77 0.55 15.47 6.89
CA SER A 77 1.43 14.63 6.05
C SER A 77 2.84 14.52 6.61
N ARG A 78 3.08 14.85 7.88
CA ARG A 78 4.44 14.97 8.43
C ARG A 78 4.93 13.70 9.11
N PHE A 79 6.13 13.32 8.73
CA PHE A 79 6.78 12.04 9.00
C PHE A 79 7.26 11.82 10.44
N ILE A 80 7.93 12.81 11.04
CA ILE A 80 8.67 12.63 12.31
C ILE A 80 7.75 12.28 13.49
N PRO A 81 6.64 12.98 13.74
CA PRO A 81 5.73 12.62 14.84
C PRO A 81 5.06 11.27 14.64
N VAL A 82 4.94 10.80 13.39
CA VAL A 82 4.40 9.46 13.08
C VAL A 82 5.38 8.38 13.47
N LEU A 83 6.67 8.56 13.26
CA LEU A 83 7.66 7.55 13.66
C LEU A 83 7.74 7.41 15.19
N GLU A 84 7.87 8.52 15.91
CA GLU A 84 8.02 8.50 17.37
C GLU A 84 6.75 8.06 18.11
N ARG A 85 5.58 8.34 17.53
CA ARG A 85 4.27 7.91 18.04
C ARG A 85 3.65 6.80 17.19
N SER A 86 4.46 6.07 16.42
CA SER A 86 3.96 4.92 15.69
C SER A 86 3.60 3.86 16.71
N GLY A 87 2.42 3.26 16.55
CA GLY A 87 1.93 2.17 17.38
C GLY A 87 2.82 0.94 17.29
N LEU A 88 3.91 1.00 16.52
CA LEU A 88 5.04 0.08 16.56
C LEU A 88 5.75 0.08 17.90
N VAL A 89 5.96 1.23 18.56
CA VAL A 89 6.58 1.27 19.90
C VAL A 89 5.70 0.50 20.87
N TYR A 90 4.40 0.83 20.91
CA TYR A 90 3.41 0.12 21.70
C TYR A 90 3.31 -1.38 21.36
N GLN A 91 3.30 -1.73 20.06
CA GLN A 91 3.28 -3.12 19.61
C GLN A 91 4.55 -3.88 20.04
N MET A 92 5.74 -3.26 19.95
CA MET A 92 7.00 -3.87 20.35
C MET A 92 7.08 -4.08 21.87
N ASP A 93 6.66 -3.09 22.67
CA ASP A 93 6.65 -3.20 24.13
C ASP A 93 5.72 -4.32 24.59
N GLN A 94 4.55 -4.45 23.95
CA GLN A 94 3.61 -5.51 24.27
C GLN A 94 4.04 -6.89 23.74
N ARG A 95 4.73 -6.95 22.60
CA ARG A 95 5.35 -8.21 22.15
C ARG A 95 6.40 -8.70 23.13
N ARG A 96 7.17 -7.79 23.74
CA ARG A 96 8.14 -8.15 24.78
C ARG A 96 7.46 -8.64 26.06
N ALA A 97 6.31 -8.07 26.41
CA ALA A 97 5.56 -8.46 27.60
C ALA A 97 4.84 -9.81 27.42
N ASP A 98 4.11 -9.98 26.31
CA ASP A 98 3.11 -11.05 26.15
C ASP A 98 3.38 -11.99 24.97
N ASN A 99 4.50 -11.84 24.26
CA ASN A 99 4.87 -12.61 23.06
C ASN A 99 3.80 -12.64 21.94
N LEU A 100 3.03 -11.56 21.84
CA LEU A 100 1.92 -11.42 20.89
C LEU A 100 2.42 -11.10 19.46
N PRO A 101 1.65 -11.48 18.42
CA PRO A 101 1.99 -11.16 17.04
C PRO A 101 1.99 -9.64 16.80
N THR A 102 2.94 -9.19 15.98
CA THR A 102 3.07 -7.78 15.56
C THR A 102 3.15 -7.72 14.05
N VAL A 103 2.50 -6.73 13.43
CA VAL A 103 2.52 -6.51 11.99
C VAL A 103 3.29 -5.23 11.65
N PRO A 104 3.87 -5.12 10.44
CA PRO A 104 4.53 -3.91 10.01
C PRO A 104 3.59 -2.70 10.03
N VAL A 105 4.18 -1.50 10.00
CA VAL A 105 3.46 -0.26 9.78
C VAL A 105 4.08 0.49 8.59
N SER A 106 3.22 0.83 7.64
CA SER A 106 3.50 1.74 6.53
C SER A 106 3.40 3.19 7.00
N ILE A 107 4.42 3.99 6.70
CA ILE A 107 4.53 5.39 7.02
C ILE A 107 4.66 6.18 5.72
N ASN A 108 3.78 7.16 5.55
CA ASN A 108 3.81 8.06 4.41
C ASN A 108 5.06 8.92 4.43
N LEU A 109 5.75 9.00 3.29
CA LEU A 109 6.93 9.83 3.13
C LEU A 109 6.80 10.70 1.88
N SER A 110 7.04 11.99 2.05
CA SER A 110 7.09 12.95 0.95
C SER A 110 8.50 12.96 0.33
N PRO A 111 8.64 13.16 -1.00
CA PRO A 111 9.95 13.38 -1.62
C PRO A 111 10.76 14.50 -0.95
N SER A 112 10.10 15.52 -0.40
CA SER A 112 10.74 16.61 0.34
C SER A 112 11.45 16.17 1.62
N ASP A 113 11.02 15.07 2.24
CA ASP A 113 11.58 14.59 3.51
C ASP A 113 13.04 14.11 3.33
N PHE A 114 13.40 13.65 2.11
CA PHE A 114 14.76 13.25 1.78
C PHE A 114 15.75 14.40 1.61
N ASN A 115 15.26 15.64 1.52
CA ASN A 115 16.11 16.83 1.53
C ASN A 115 16.50 17.25 2.95
N ILE A 116 15.88 16.67 3.98
CA ILE A 116 16.28 16.92 5.36
C ILE A 116 17.60 16.20 5.62
N ASP A 117 18.64 16.96 5.94
CA ASP A 117 19.95 16.39 6.24
C ASP A 117 19.88 15.51 7.49
N GLY A 118 20.52 14.34 7.43
CA GLY A 118 20.49 13.35 8.51
C GLY A 118 19.15 12.60 8.65
N PHE A 119 18.21 12.73 7.71
CA PHE A 119 16.92 12.02 7.75
C PHE A 119 17.07 10.52 8.01
N ILE A 120 17.93 9.84 7.23
CA ILE A 120 18.13 8.40 7.36
C ILE A 120 18.73 8.06 8.73
N ASP A 121 19.66 8.89 9.21
CA ASP A 121 20.29 8.69 10.52
C ASP A 121 19.28 8.86 11.65
N GLN A 122 18.32 9.79 11.53
CA GLN A 122 17.22 9.93 12.48
C GLN A 122 16.32 8.69 12.49
N VAL A 123 15.95 8.17 11.31
CA VAL A 123 15.16 6.93 11.20
C VAL A 123 15.89 5.77 11.88
N LEU A 124 17.18 5.58 11.58
CA LEU A 124 18.01 4.54 12.19
C LEU A 124 18.17 4.72 13.70
N GLY A 125 18.33 5.96 14.16
CA GLY A 125 18.42 6.28 15.59
C GLY A 125 17.13 5.92 16.33
N ILE A 126 15.97 6.20 15.74
CA ILE A 126 14.66 5.83 16.31
C ILE A 126 14.51 4.30 16.32
N THR A 127 14.77 3.60 15.21
CA THR A 127 14.63 2.14 15.18
C THR A 127 15.59 1.47 16.15
N GLN A 128 16.81 1.97 16.30
CA GLN A 128 17.77 1.48 17.28
C GLN A 128 17.31 1.73 18.72
N LYS A 129 16.85 2.95 19.04
CA LYS A 129 16.38 3.34 20.38
C LYS A 129 15.23 2.45 20.86
N TYR A 130 14.27 2.16 19.99
CA TYR A 130 13.10 1.34 20.33
C TYR A 130 13.30 -0.16 19.99
N GLN A 131 14.44 -0.52 19.39
CA GLN A 131 14.79 -1.85 18.87
C GLN A 131 13.72 -2.42 17.91
N ILE A 132 13.23 -1.57 17.01
CA ILE A 132 12.26 -1.94 15.99
C ILE A 132 13.01 -2.63 14.83
N PRO A 133 12.69 -3.89 14.49
CA PRO A 133 13.25 -4.53 13.32
C PRO A 133 12.90 -3.73 12.05
N HIS A 134 13.88 -3.46 11.17
CA HIS A 134 13.66 -2.59 10.02
C HIS A 134 12.57 -3.09 9.06
N ASN A 135 12.37 -4.41 8.98
CA ASN A 135 11.31 -5.02 8.18
C ASN A 135 9.88 -4.81 8.75
N MET A 136 9.76 -4.20 9.94
CA MET A 136 8.49 -3.78 10.54
C MET A 136 8.10 -2.36 10.14
N ILE A 137 8.95 -1.64 9.41
CA ILE A 137 8.64 -0.32 8.86
C ILE A 137 8.65 -0.40 7.34
N GLN A 138 7.55 0.06 6.75
CA GLN A 138 7.44 0.30 5.32
C GLN A 138 7.31 1.80 5.06
N PHE A 139 8.02 2.32 4.07
CA PHE A 139 7.88 3.70 3.62
C PHE A 139 7.04 3.77 2.35
N ASP A 140 5.95 4.52 2.41
CA ASP A 140 5.06 4.78 1.28
C ASP A 140 5.48 6.09 0.60
N LEU A 141 6.15 5.98 -0.55
CA LEU A 141 6.61 7.09 -1.35
C LEU A 141 5.50 7.57 -2.29
N LEU A 142 5.29 8.87 -2.32
CA LEU A 142 4.32 9.50 -3.19
C LEU A 142 4.96 9.86 -4.53
N ALA A 143 4.37 9.42 -5.64
CA ALA A 143 4.72 9.95 -6.97
C ALA A 143 4.28 11.42 -7.05
N GLN A 144 5.22 12.36 -7.00
CA GLN A 144 4.93 13.79 -7.13
C GLN A 144 5.82 14.45 -8.19
N PRO A 145 5.36 15.54 -8.84
CA PRO A 145 6.18 16.33 -9.75
C PRO A 145 7.38 16.86 -8.99
N VAL A 146 8.56 16.48 -9.47
CA VAL A 146 9.78 16.64 -8.70
C VAL A 146 10.37 18.04 -8.96
N ALA A 147 10.23 18.94 -7.98
CA ALA A 147 11.17 20.07 -7.78
C ALA A 147 12.36 19.66 -6.89
N VAL A 148 12.56 18.35 -6.68
CA VAL A 148 13.56 17.73 -5.78
C VAL A 148 14.70 17.10 -6.61
N ASP A 149 15.84 16.84 -5.98
CA ASP A 149 16.91 16.08 -6.62
C ASP A 149 16.48 14.60 -6.75
N GLN A 150 16.20 14.17 -7.98
CA GLN A 150 15.78 12.79 -8.28
C GLN A 150 16.85 11.76 -7.92
N GLN A 151 18.13 12.11 -8.07
CA GLN A 151 19.23 11.20 -7.75
C GLN A 151 19.31 11.00 -6.23
N ARG A 152 19.16 12.08 -5.45
CA ARG A 152 19.11 12.01 -3.98
C ARG A 152 17.95 11.14 -3.48
N LEU A 153 16.76 11.28 -4.08
CA LEU A 153 15.59 10.44 -3.77
C LEU A 153 15.88 8.95 -4.04
N LYS A 154 16.52 8.66 -5.18
CA LYS A 154 16.87 7.30 -5.62
C LYS A 154 17.88 6.65 -4.67
N ASP A 155 18.93 7.37 -4.34
CA ASP A 155 19.98 6.90 -3.44
C ASP A 155 19.44 6.68 -2.02
N ALA A 156 18.57 7.58 -1.55
CA ALA A 156 17.96 7.44 -0.23
C ALA A 156 16.99 6.25 -0.15
N ALA A 157 16.14 6.05 -1.17
CA ALA A 157 15.28 4.87 -1.27
C ALA A 157 16.12 3.57 -1.34
N ALA A 158 17.18 3.55 -2.15
CA ALA A 158 18.08 2.41 -2.23
C ALA A 158 18.76 2.12 -0.87
N ASN A 159 19.20 3.16 -0.16
CA ASN A 159 19.80 3.02 1.16
C ASN A 159 18.81 2.45 2.18
N LEU A 160 17.59 2.97 2.26
CA LEU A 160 16.55 2.43 3.13
C LEU A 160 16.30 0.93 2.87
N ARG A 161 16.19 0.53 1.61
CA ARG A 161 16.06 -0.90 1.25
C ARG A 161 17.27 -1.73 1.66
N LYS A 162 18.49 -1.21 1.47
CA LYS A 162 19.73 -1.87 1.88
C LYS A 162 19.80 -2.08 3.40
N GLN A 163 19.24 -1.16 4.18
CA GLN A 163 19.12 -1.30 5.64
C GLN A 163 18.05 -2.32 6.06
N GLY A 164 17.20 -2.80 5.14
CA GLY A 164 16.16 -3.79 5.41
C GLY A 164 14.75 -3.23 5.58
N PHE A 165 14.56 -1.92 5.36
CA PHE A 165 13.23 -1.32 5.26
C PHE A 165 12.52 -1.74 3.97
N ARG A 166 11.18 -1.70 3.98
CA ARG A 166 10.38 -1.90 2.76
C ARG A 166 9.97 -0.57 2.16
N ILE A 167 9.90 -0.50 0.84
CA ILE A 167 9.44 0.70 0.14
C ILE A 167 8.26 0.37 -0.75
N CYS A 168 7.25 1.21 -0.68
CA CYS A 168 6.05 1.15 -1.50
C CYS A 168 5.92 2.41 -2.34
N LEU A 169 5.50 2.26 -3.58
CA LEU A 169 4.99 3.38 -4.36
C LEU A 169 3.50 3.55 -4.07
N ASP A 170 3.09 4.67 -3.49
CA ASP A 170 1.69 4.96 -3.14
C ASP A 170 0.99 5.84 -4.18
N ARG A 171 -0.34 5.68 -4.24
CA ARG A 171 -1.27 6.37 -5.14
C ARG A 171 -1.03 6.16 -6.64
N TYR A 172 -0.57 4.98 -7.04
CA TYR A 172 -0.54 4.61 -8.47
C TYR A 172 -1.95 4.62 -9.06
N GLY A 173 -2.12 5.19 -10.24
CA GLY A 173 -3.43 5.36 -10.89
C GLY A 173 -4.12 6.70 -10.63
N GLY A 174 -3.62 7.50 -9.68
CA GLY A 174 -4.22 8.77 -9.27
C GLY A 174 -3.91 9.97 -10.18
N GLU A 175 -4.15 11.16 -9.65
CA GLU A 175 -3.65 12.41 -10.25
C GLU A 175 -2.11 12.28 -10.41
N ASN A 176 -1.57 12.51 -11.60
CA ASN A 176 -0.16 12.32 -11.98
C ASN A 176 0.28 10.87 -12.30
N ASN A 177 -0.56 10.11 -12.99
CA ASN A 177 -0.26 8.72 -13.35
C ASN A 177 1.02 8.55 -14.22
N ASP A 178 1.35 9.54 -15.05
CA ASP A 178 2.58 9.52 -15.87
C ASP A 178 3.84 9.50 -15.00
N LEU A 179 3.87 10.31 -13.94
CA LEU A 179 4.95 10.36 -12.96
C LEU A 179 5.07 9.06 -12.16
N SER A 180 3.95 8.36 -11.94
CA SER A 180 3.96 7.06 -11.26
C SER A 180 4.63 5.98 -12.12
N THR A 181 4.47 6.04 -13.44
CA THR A 181 5.07 5.09 -14.38
C THR A 181 6.57 5.34 -14.54
N GLU A 182 6.98 6.60 -14.68
CA GLU A 182 8.40 6.99 -14.74
C GLU A 182 9.14 6.60 -13.44
N THR A 183 8.49 6.78 -12.29
CA THR A 183 9.02 6.34 -10.99
C THR A 183 9.23 4.82 -10.92
N LEU A 184 8.44 4.01 -11.62
CA LEU A 184 8.67 2.55 -11.67
C LEU A 184 9.87 2.15 -12.54
N LEU A 185 10.32 3.01 -13.46
CA LEU A 185 11.51 2.76 -14.28
C LEU A 185 12.79 3.01 -13.50
N GLU A 186 12.78 4.04 -12.65
CA GLU A 186 13.98 4.53 -11.98
C GLU A 186 14.25 3.90 -10.61
N TYR A 187 13.22 3.35 -9.96
CA TYR A 187 13.27 2.94 -8.56
C TYR A 187 12.80 1.49 -8.36
N ASN A 188 13.48 0.78 -7.45
CA ASN A 188 13.08 -0.56 -7.05
C ASN A 188 12.15 -0.50 -5.84
N PHE A 189 10.91 -0.95 -5.99
CA PHE A 189 9.92 -1.02 -4.92
C PHE A 189 9.64 -2.46 -4.50
N ASP A 190 9.29 -2.64 -3.23
CA ASP A 190 8.78 -3.92 -2.73
C ASP A 190 7.26 -4.02 -2.98
N TYR A 191 6.54 -2.88 -2.89
CA TYR A 191 5.09 -2.82 -3.02
C TYR A 191 4.63 -1.71 -3.99
N LEU A 192 3.47 -1.94 -4.61
CA LEU A 192 2.76 -0.96 -5.43
C LEU A 192 1.34 -0.78 -4.87
N LYS A 193 1.06 0.37 -4.26
CA LYS A 193 -0.26 0.73 -3.77
C LYS A 193 -1.08 1.39 -4.89
N VAL A 194 -2.14 0.70 -5.31
CA VAL A 194 -3.05 1.13 -6.38
C VAL A 194 -4.37 1.60 -5.76
N ASP A 195 -4.73 2.86 -5.97
CA ASP A 195 -6.01 3.41 -5.47
C ASP A 195 -7.12 3.17 -6.49
N VAL A 196 -8.06 2.28 -6.18
CA VAL A 196 -9.13 1.93 -7.13
C VAL A 196 -10.12 3.07 -7.34
N ARG A 197 -10.17 4.06 -6.45
CA ARG A 197 -11.05 5.23 -6.58
C ARG A 197 -10.65 6.12 -7.74
N SER A 198 -9.40 6.02 -8.20
CA SER A 198 -8.92 6.71 -9.40
C SER A 198 -9.38 6.02 -10.69
N PHE A 199 -9.93 4.82 -10.61
CA PHE A 199 -10.47 4.07 -11.73
C PHE A 199 -12.00 4.02 -11.64
N ASN A 200 -12.71 4.48 -12.67
CA ASN A 200 -14.15 4.25 -12.74
C ASN A 200 -14.44 2.78 -13.10
N THR A 201 -14.35 1.89 -12.11
CA THR A 201 -14.49 0.44 -12.26
C THR A 201 -15.88 -0.02 -12.70
N ASN A 202 -16.88 0.87 -12.80
CA ASN A 202 -18.13 0.56 -13.49
C ASN A 202 -17.92 0.41 -15.01
N ARG A 203 -16.84 0.99 -15.56
CA ARG A 203 -16.48 0.86 -16.97
C ARG A 203 -15.57 -0.34 -17.17
N GLN A 204 -15.93 -1.21 -18.10
CA GLN A 204 -15.10 -2.36 -18.48
C GLN A 204 -13.66 -1.94 -18.84
N ARG A 205 -13.49 -0.79 -19.51
CA ARG A 205 -12.17 -0.25 -19.84
C ARG A 205 -11.30 0.05 -18.62
N ALA A 206 -11.88 0.56 -17.53
CA ALA A 206 -11.13 0.82 -16.31
C ALA A 206 -10.67 -0.49 -15.64
N LYS A 207 -11.50 -1.54 -15.71
CA LYS A 207 -11.12 -2.88 -15.25
C LYS A 207 -9.97 -3.47 -16.07
N ILE A 208 -9.95 -3.28 -17.40
CA ILE A 208 -8.81 -3.67 -18.28
C ILE A 208 -7.52 -3.00 -17.79
N ILE A 209 -7.58 -1.69 -17.57
CA ILE A 209 -6.40 -0.92 -17.15
C ILE A 209 -5.92 -1.40 -15.78
N LEU A 210 -6.82 -1.54 -14.80
CA LEU A 210 -6.43 -2.01 -13.46
C LEU A 210 -5.80 -3.41 -13.50
N ALA A 211 -6.38 -4.35 -14.24
CA ALA A 211 -5.81 -5.69 -14.41
C ALA A 211 -4.42 -5.65 -15.06
N SER A 212 -4.22 -4.74 -16.04
CA SER A 212 -2.94 -4.55 -16.72
C SER A 212 -1.87 -4.00 -15.77
N VAL A 213 -2.23 -3.02 -14.92
CA VAL A 213 -1.35 -2.46 -13.90
C VAL A 213 -0.93 -3.52 -12.87
N ILE A 214 -1.89 -4.34 -12.42
CA ILE A 214 -1.61 -5.45 -11.48
C ILE A 214 -0.70 -6.50 -12.11
N ASN A 215 -0.94 -6.85 -13.38
CA ASN A 215 -0.09 -7.80 -14.10
C ASN A 215 1.33 -7.25 -14.27
N MET A 216 1.45 -5.98 -14.67
CA MET A 216 2.73 -5.27 -14.80
C MET A 216 3.51 -5.28 -13.48
N SER A 217 2.86 -4.94 -12.35
CA SER A 217 3.56 -4.92 -11.06
C SER A 217 4.16 -6.28 -10.73
N ARG A 218 3.43 -7.37 -10.99
CA ARG A 218 3.93 -8.73 -10.76
C ARG A 218 5.08 -9.11 -11.70
N LEU A 219 5.04 -8.72 -12.97
CA LEU A 219 6.16 -8.90 -13.90
C LEU A 219 7.41 -8.16 -13.43
N LEU A 220 7.25 -6.99 -12.82
CA LEU A 220 8.33 -6.23 -12.17
C LEU A 220 8.74 -6.81 -10.80
N LYS A 221 8.12 -7.91 -10.36
CA LYS A 221 8.30 -8.54 -9.03
C LYS A 221 7.91 -7.63 -7.86
N ILE A 222 7.02 -6.67 -8.10
CA ILE A 222 6.47 -5.74 -7.11
C ILE A 222 5.11 -6.23 -6.64
N VAL A 223 4.92 -6.31 -5.32
CA VAL A 223 3.68 -6.82 -4.73
C VAL A 223 2.57 -5.76 -4.80
N PRO A 224 1.44 -6.03 -5.48
CA PRO A 224 0.33 -5.06 -5.54
C PRO A 224 -0.46 -5.04 -4.22
N VAL A 225 -0.76 -3.83 -3.74
CA VAL A 225 -1.65 -3.55 -2.62
C VAL A 225 -2.79 -2.69 -3.14
N VAL A 226 -4.04 -3.11 -2.94
CA VAL A 226 -5.20 -2.34 -3.40
C VAL A 226 -5.75 -1.45 -2.28
N LYS A 227 -5.89 -0.15 -2.55
CA LYS A 227 -6.46 0.84 -1.65
C LYS A 227 -7.82 1.33 -2.16
N GLY A 228 -8.72 1.67 -1.23
CA GLY A 228 -10.02 2.27 -1.55
C GLY A 228 -11.12 1.25 -1.83
N VAL A 229 -11.04 0.04 -1.25
CA VAL A 229 -12.11 -0.96 -1.36
C VAL A 229 -13.30 -0.57 -0.50
N GLU A 230 -14.40 -0.19 -1.14
CA GLU A 230 -15.61 0.32 -0.46
C GLU A 230 -16.86 -0.55 -0.61
N ASP A 231 -16.87 -1.49 -1.56
CA ASP A 231 -18.01 -2.36 -1.83
C ASP A 231 -17.61 -3.80 -2.18
N GLN A 232 -18.56 -4.72 -2.01
CA GLN A 232 -18.33 -6.16 -2.21
C GLN A 232 -18.02 -6.53 -3.67
N ALA A 233 -18.54 -5.76 -4.64
CA ALA A 233 -18.29 -6.03 -6.05
C ALA A 233 -16.82 -5.74 -6.41
N MET A 234 -16.28 -4.62 -5.92
CA MET A 234 -14.86 -4.29 -5.99
C MET A 234 -14.00 -5.34 -5.31
N LEU A 235 -14.35 -5.75 -4.09
CA LEU A 235 -13.60 -6.78 -3.35
C LEU A 235 -13.55 -8.11 -4.12
N ASN A 236 -14.68 -8.53 -4.70
CA ASN A 236 -14.76 -9.73 -5.52
C ASN A 236 -13.92 -9.61 -6.80
N PHE A 237 -13.94 -8.44 -7.43
CA PHE A 237 -13.16 -8.16 -8.64
C PHE A 237 -11.66 -8.25 -8.36
N ILE A 238 -11.13 -7.56 -7.35
CA ILE A 238 -9.69 -7.60 -7.06
C ILE A 238 -9.22 -8.99 -6.62
N ARG A 239 -10.09 -9.74 -5.91
CA ARG A 239 -9.82 -11.16 -5.58
C ARG A 239 -9.70 -12.01 -6.83
N SER A 240 -10.49 -11.78 -7.86
CA SER A 240 -10.40 -12.56 -9.10
C SER A 240 -9.09 -12.32 -9.85
N LEU A 241 -8.51 -11.12 -9.70
CA LEU A 241 -7.16 -10.77 -10.16
C LEU A 241 -6.02 -11.38 -9.31
N GLY A 242 -6.38 -12.15 -8.28
CA GLY A 242 -5.44 -12.74 -7.33
C GLY A 242 -4.82 -11.75 -6.35
N ILE A 243 -5.40 -10.57 -6.16
CA ILE A 243 -4.91 -9.61 -5.17
C ILE A 243 -5.04 -10.21 -3.77
N MET A 244 -3.94 -10.15 -3.04
CA MET A 244 -3.82 -10.64 -1.68
C MET A 244 -3.94 -9.52 -0.66
N LEU A 245 -3.35 -8.35 -0.92
CA LEU A 245 -3.27 -7.27 0.05
C LEU A 245 -4.25 -6.15 -0.31
N ALA A 246 -5.12 -5.77 0.62
CA ALA A 246 -6.08 -4.70 0.38
C ALA A 246 -6.43 -3.90 1.64
N GLN A 247 -6.77 -2.63 1.45
CA GLN A 247 -7.30 -1.74 2.47
C GLN A 247 -8.48 -0.93 1.94
N GLY A 248 -9.40 -0.57 2.83
CA GLY A 248 -10.55 0.25 2.48
C GLY A 248 -11.67 0.17 3.50
N ARG A 249 -12.64 1.08 3.41
CA ARG A 249 -13.73 1.24 4.38
C ARG A 249 -14.60 -0.02 4.51
N LEU A 250 -14.70 -0.84 3.46
CA LEU A 250 -15.42 -2.12 3.51
C LEU A 250 -14.76 -3.10 4.49
N LEU A 251 -13.43 -3.06 4.59
CA LEU A 251 -12.63 -3.98 5.40
C LEU A 251 -12.49 -3.46 6.83
N ALA A 252 -12.04 -2.21 6.99
CA ALA A 252 -11.97 -1.52 8.27
C ALA A 252 -11.84 0.00 8.09
N LYS A 253 -12.33 0.74 9.08
CA LYS A 253 -12.06 2.18 9.18
C LYS A 253 -10.66 2.42 9.77
N GLU A 254 -10.18 3.64 9.61
CA GLU A 254 -9.03 4.13 10.38
C GLU A 254 -9.38 4.10 11.87
N MET A 255 -8.46 3.65 12.71
CA MET A 255 -8.64 3.53 14.16
C MET A 255 -7.49 4.21 14.91
N PRO A 256 -7.71 4.78 16.09
CA PRO A 256 -6.65 5.32 16.93
C PRO A 256 -5.77 4.21 17.52
N GLU A 257 -4.64 4.57 18.13
CA GLU A 257 -3.66 3.61 18.66
C GLU A 257 -4.24 2.69 19.73
N GLU A 258 -5.11 3.22 20.57
CA GLU A 258 -5.71 2.52 21.71
C GLU A 258 -6.58 1.34 21.25
N GLU A 259 -7.20 1.45 20.07
CA GLU A 259 -8.03 0.41 19.47
C GLU A 259 -7.21 -0.71 18.81
N LEU A 260 -5.92 -0.50 18.52
CA LEU A 260 -5.05 -1.54 17.95
C LEU A 260 -4.97 -2.79 18.84
N SER A 261 -5.09 -2.61 20.15
CA SER A 261 -5.06 -3.69 21.12
C SER A 261 -6.22 -4.68 20.96
N GLN A 262 -7.37 -4.21 20.49
CA GLN A 262 -8.59 -4.99 20.34
C GLN A 262 -8.55 -5.88 19.08
N GLU A 263 -7.73 -5.51 18.09
CA GLU A 263 -7.60 -6.23 16.82
C GLU A 263 -6.46 -7.28 16.83
N ARG A 264 -5.75 -7.46 17.96
CA ARG A 264 -4.53 -8.28 18.02
C ARG A 264 -4.72 -9.74 17.62
N ASP A 265 -5.83 -10.35 18.00
CA ASP A 265 -6.16 -11.73 17.62
C ASP A 265 -6.39 -11.89 16.11
N ASN A 266 -6.63 -10.77 15.42
CA ASN A 266 -6.83 -10.68 13.99
C ASN A 266 -5.52 -10.42 13.22
N PHE A 267 -4.36 -10.34 13.90
CA PHE A 267 -3.08 -10.12 13.23
C PHE A 267 -2.53 -11.41 12.64
N GLU A 268 -1.91 -11.31 11.47
CA GLU A 268 -1.10 -12.41 10.93
C GLU A 268 0.08 -12.68 11.85
N SER A 269 0.23 -13.95 12.24
CA SER A 269 1.44 -14.47 12.87
C SER A 269 2.67 -14.31 11.96
N VAL A 270 3.86 -14.47 12.54
CA VAL A 270 5.12 -14.38 11.79
C VAL A 270 5.18 -15.48 10.71
N GLU A 271 4.69 -16.68 11.03
CA GLU A 271 4.65 -17.84 10.16
C GLU A 271 3.65 -17.64 9.01
N GLU A 272 2.43 -17.16 9.31
CA GLU A 272 1.43 -16.83 8.28
C GLU A 272 1.99 -15.78 7.32
N ARG A 273 2.62 -14.72 7.83
CA ARG A 273 3.20 -13.66 7.01
C ARG A 273 4.30 -14.19 6.10
N ALA A 274 5.19 -15.03 6.62
CA ALA A 274 6.26 -15.66 5.83
C ALA A 274 5.67 -16.53 4.71
N LEU A 275 4.64 -17.32 5.01
CA LEU A 275 3.95 -18.16 4.05
C LEU A 275 3.28 -17.32 2.94
N PHE A 276 2.47 -16.34 3.30
CA PHE A 276 1.72 -15.52 2.33
C PHE A 276 2.61 -14.53 1.56
N SER A 277 3.77 -14.15 2.10
CA SER A 277 4.76 -13.34 1.37
C SER A 277 5.22 -14.00 0.07
N GLY A 278 5.35 -15.34 0.04
CA GLY A 278 5.72 -16.05 -1.19
C GLY A 278 4.60 -16.03 -2.24
N PHE A 279 3.35 -16.20 -1.80
CA PHE A 279 2.19 -16.20 -2.69
C PHE A 279 1.91 -14.83 -3.34
N ASN A 280 2.29 -13.74 -2.68
CA ASN A 280 2.13 -12.38 -3.20
C ASN A 280 2.82 -12.16 -4.56
N HIS A 281 3.86 -12.94 -4.85
CA HIS A 281 4.62 -12.85 -6.11
C HIS A 281 4.05 -13.75 -7.23
N ILE A 282 3.06 -14.60 -6.95
CA ILE A 282 2.47 -15.47 -7.97
C ILE A 282 1.61 -14.66 -8.92
N ASN A 283 1.96 -14.69 -10.21
CA ASN A 283 1.18 -14.05 -11.25
C ASN A 283 0.08 -14.96 -11.81
N VAL A 284 -1.08 -14.95 -11.16
CA VAL A 284 -2.24 -15.72 -11.63
C VAL A 284 -2.81 -15.23 -12.96
N LEU A 285 -2.40 -14.05 -13.43
CA LEU A 285 -2.83 -13.43 -14.68
C LEU A 285 -1.93 -13.80 -15.87
N ASP A 286 -0.79 -14.44 -15.65
CA ASP A 286 0.17 -14.75 -16.70
C ASP A 286 -0.42 -15.73 -17.74
N PRO A 287 -0.61 -15.32 -19.01
CA PRO A 287 -1.17 -16.17 -20.05
C PRO A 287 -0.14 -17.16 -20.64
N TYR A 288 1.15 -17.03 -20.32
CA TYR A 288 2.25 -17.80 -20.92
C TYR A 288 2.56 -19.14 -20.24
N LEU A 289 1.65 -19.67 -19.41
CA LEU A 289 1.53 -21.12 -19.24
C LEU A 289 1.04 -21.71 -20.58
N GLU A 290 1.90 -21.78 -21.59
CA GLU A 290 1.82 -22.28 -22.99
C GLU A 290 0.48 -22.28 -23.76
N THR A 291 0.25 -21.19 -24.51
CA THR A 291 -0.30 -21.03 -25.89
C THR A 291 -1.61 -20.27 -26.10
N ARG A 292 -1.43 -19.16 -26.85
CA ARG A 292 -2.10 -18.63 -28.05
C ARG A 292 -3.63 -18.68 -28.17
N ASP A 293 -4.14 -17.52 -28.58
CA ASP A 293 -5.45 -17.24 -29.16
C ASP A 293 -6.66 -17.48 -28.25
N ARG A 294 -6.96 -16.47 -27.44
CA ARG A 294 -8.33 -16.00 -27.22
C ARG A 294 -8.32 -14.54 -26.79
N LEU A 295 -8.79 -13.67 -27.69
CA LEU A 295 -9.27 -12.32 -27.38
C LEU A 295 -10.59 -12.42 -26.59
N ASP A 296 -10.59 -13.13 -25.47
CA ASP A 296 -11.69 -13.04 -24.52
C ASP A 296 -11.45 -11.80 -23.68
N ASN A 297 -12.40 -10.86 -23.68
CA ASN A 297 -12.37 -9.64 -22.85
C ASN A 297 -12.51 -9.94 -21.33
N ASN A 298 -12.20 -11.16 -20.90
CA ASN A 298 -12.15 -11.58 -19.50
C ASN A 298 -10.75 -11.33 -18.94
N PHE A 299 -10.70 -10.62 -17.82
CA PHE A 299 -9.47 -10.26 -17.09
C PHE A 299 -8.80 -11.43 -16.39
N GLU A 300 -9.50 -12.55 -16.28
CA GLU A 300 -9.01 -13.75 -15.61
C GLU A 300 -8.27 -14.62 -16.62
N ASN A 301 -7.20 -15.28 -16.15
CA ASN A 301 -6.53 -16.30 -16.94
C ASN A 301 -7.56 -17.35 -17.42
N PRO A 302 -7.70 -17.61 -18.73
CA PRO A 302 -8.71 -18.52 -19.26
C PRO A 302 -8.44 -19.99 -18.92
N ARG A 303 -7.24 -20.32 -18.44
CA ARG A 303 -6.87 -21.68 -18.01
C ARG A 303 -7.26 -21.91 -16.55
N PRO A 304 -7.76 -23.10 -16.18
CA PRO A 304 -7.92 -23.49 -14.78
C PRO A 304 -6.64 -23.23 -13.96
N ASN A 305 -6.69 -22.27 -13.04
CA ASN A 305 -5.58 -21.94 -12.15
C ASN A 305 -6.07 -21.96 -10.70
N SER A 306 -5.27 -22.56 -9.82
CA SER A 306 -5.53 -22.66 -8.39
C SER A 306 -4.24 -22.72 -7.59
N ILE A 307 -4.27 -22.17 -6.38
CA ILE A 307 -3.16 -22.26 -5.40
C ILE A 307 -3.69 -23.05 -4.20
N PHE A 308 -2.95 -24.07 -3.80
CA PHE A 308 -3.23 -24.86 -2.59
C PHE A 308 -2.09 -24.70 -1.58
N ILE A 309 -2.44 -24.63 -0.30
CA ILE A 309 -1.51 -24.90 0.80
C ILE A 309 -1.66 -26.39 1.14
N VAL A 310 -0.57 -27.16 1.02
CA VAL A 310 -0.54 -28.59 1.37
C VAL A 310 0.25 -28.76 2.65
N GLN A 311 -0.38 -29.35 3.67
CA GLN A 311 0.26 -29.72 4.93
C GLN A 311 -0.11 -31.15 5.28
N SER A 312 0.91 -32.02 5.36
CA SER A 312 0.73 -33.46 5.59
C SER A 312 -0.23 -34.09 4.58
N GLN A 313 -1.42 -34.53 5.01
CA GLN A 313 -2.46 -35.13 4.16
C GLN A 313 -3.65 -34.20 3.86
N GLN A 314 -3.54 -32.92 4.18
CA GLN A 314 -4.60 -31.94 3.94
C GLN A 314 -4.15 -30.90 2.92
N ALA A 315 -5.03 -30.59 1.96
CA ALA A 315 -4.85 -29.50 1.01
C ALA A 315 -5.96 -28.45 1.22
N LYS A 316 -5.56 -27.20 1.45
CA LYS A 316 -6.46 -26.06 1.57
C LYS A 316 -6.36 -25.20 0.31
N LEU A 317 -7.48 -25.01 -0.38
CA LEU A 317 -7.55 -24.11 -1.52
C LEU A 317 -7.43 -22.65 -1.06
N VAL A 318 -6.40 -21.95 -1.55
CA VAL A 318 -6.16 -20.54 -1.29
C VAL A 318 -6.84 -19.70 -2.37
N TYR A 319 -6.50 -19.96 -3.62
CA TYR A 319 -7.02 -19.23 -4.78
C TYR A 319 -7.53 -20.20 -5.83
N CYS A 320 -8.60 -19.82 -6.52
CA CYS A 320 -8.93 -20.39 -7.83
C CYS A 320 -9.64 -19.34 -8.70
N ASN A 321 -9.31 -19.34 -9.99
CA ASN A 321 -10.00 -18.51 -10.98
C ASN A 321 -11.32 -19.17 -11.44
N ARG A 322 -12.12 -18.44 -12.23
CA ARG A 322 -13.40 -18.92 -12.74
C ARG A 322 -13.24 -20.17 -13.61
N ALA A 323 -12.22 -20.21 -14.46
CA ALA A 323 -11.95 -21.36 -15.33
C ALA A 323 -11.76 -22.65 -14.51
N PHE A 324 -11.04 -22.58 -13.39
CA PHE A 324 -10.87 -23.71 -12.48
C PHE A 324 -12.19 -24.15 -11.87
N ARG A 325 -13.02 -23.22 -11.40
CA ARG A 325 -14.34 -23.54 -10.83
C ARG A 325 -15.25 -24.23 -11.85
N SER A 326 -15.27 -23.71 -13.08
CA SER A 326 -16.02 -24.32 -14.20
C SER A 326 -15.50 -25.72 -14.51
N TRP A 327 -14.19 -25.90 -14.60
CA TRP A 327 -13.57 -27.20 -14.82
C TRP A 327 -13.90 -28.21 -13.72
N THR A 328 -13.77 -27.83 -12.44
CA THR A 328 -14.11 -28.71 -11.31
C THR A 328 -15.59 -29.10 -11.27
N GLY A 329 -16.47 -28.18 -11.68
CA GLY A 329 -17.91 -28.47 -11.80
C GLY A 329 -18.21 -29.48 -12.91
N CYS A 330 -17.46 -29.45 -14.01
CA CYS A 330 -17.54 -30.48 -15.06
C CYS A 330 -16.85 -31.79 -14.65
N ALA A 331 -15.80 -31.74 -13.83
CA ALA A 331 -15.04 -32.89 -13.36
C ALA A 331 -15.69 -33.63 -12.18
N GLY A 332 -16.94 -33.30 -11.81
CA GLY A 332 -17.70 -33.99 -10.77
C GLY A 332 -17.32 -33.63 -9.33
N MET A 333 -16.53 -32.58 -9.10
CA MET A 333 -16.26 -32.08 -7.75
C MET A 333 -17.44 -31.23 -7.27
N THR A 334 -18.14 -31.69 -6.23
CA THR A 334 -19.32 -31.00 -5.68
C THR A 334 -18.93 -30.09 -4.52
N LYS A 335 -19.49 -28.87 -4.49
CA LYS A 335 -19.30 -27.94 -3.38
C LYS A 335 -20.11 -28.44 -2.18
N ARG A 336 -19.45 -28.87 -1.10
CA ARG A 336 -20.12 -29.10 0.18
C ARG A 336 -20.53 -27.74 0.74
N SER A 337 -21.84 -27.44 0.75
CA SER A 337 -22.37 -26.25 1.42
C SER A 337 -22.21 -26.44 2.94
N GLY A 338 -21.23 -25.77 3.54
CA GLY A 338 -21.05 -25.75 4.99
C GLY A 338 -20.90 -24.31 5.49
N ASN A 339 -21.79 -23.91 6.40
CA ASN A 339 -21.54 -22.84 7.37
C ASN A 339 -20.58 -23.39 8.41
N THR A 340 -19.32 -22.92 8.40
CA THR A 340 -18.40 -22.89 9.54
C THR A 340 -17.35 -21.84 9.27
#